data_AF-A0A015TZ01-F1
#
_entry.id   AF-A0A015TZ01-F1
#
_cell.length_a   1.000
_cell.length_b   1.000
_cell.length_c   1.000
_cell.angle_alpha   90.00
_cell.angle_beta   90.00
_cell.angle_gamma   90.00
#
_symmetry.space_group_name_H-M   'P 1'
#
loop_
_entity.id
_entity.type
_entity.pdbx_description
1 polymer ?
#
loop_
_entity_poly.entity_id
_entity_poly.type
_entity_poly.pdbx_seq_one_letter_code
_entity_poly.pdbx_strand_id
1 'polypeptide(L)'
;MIHPITTDRLVESAIKVVSEDLLRDFDDMLRSFCDGEKNRKTIFRILRYVRIRLHVLCESVPKEDTPENRTRVRFLHIVIGYIDTELDILNHYGDTCPASNRRWTGATVELVELIYALHEMKRIDDGETAMNELAGFLGGIFGMQIDAQSLYNAYTDIKRRKGESRTYFLDKMREHLNLRMQRDDEKEKARR
;
A
#
# COMPACT_ATOMS: atom_id res chain seq x y z
N MET A 1 -8.03 -28.59 25.86
CA MET A 1 -6.86 -28.49 24.95
C MET A 1 -7.38 -28.40 23.54
N ILE A 2 -7.30 -27.23 22.93
CA ILE A 2 -7.71 -27.00 21.54
C ILE A 2 -6.46 -27.25 20.70
N HIS A 3 -6.43 -28.34 19.92
CA HIS A 3 -5.33 -28.56 18.99
C HIS A 3 -5.41 -27.49 17.89
N PRO A 4 -4.30 -26.80 17.55
CA PRO A 4 -4.29 -25.88 16.45
C PRO A 4 -4.55 -26.72 15.19
N ILE A 5 -5.64 -26.43 14.50
CA ILE A 5 -5.87 -26.99 13.18
C ILE A 5 -4.80 -26.33 12.29
N THR A 6 -3.78 -27.09 11.91
CA THR A 6 -2.76 -26.63 10.97
C THR A 6 -3.46 -26.24 9.67
N THR A 7 -3.09 -25.10 9.10
CA THR A 7 -3.59 -24.60 7.80
C THR A 7 -3.62 -25.69 6.74
N ASP A 8 -2.61 -26.57 6.74
CA ASP A 8 -2.49 -27.71 5.82
C ASP A 8 -3.67 -28.69 5.91
N ARG A 9 -4.20 -28.97 7.11
CA ARG A 9 -5.34 -29.90 7.29
C ARG A 9 -6.66 -29.29 6.81
N LEU A 10 -6.80 -27.97 6.91
CA LEU A 10 -7.95 -27.24 6.36
C LEU A 10 -7.89 -27.19 4.84
N VAL A 11 -6.70 -26.95 4.29
CA VAL A 11 -6.44 -26.93 2.85
C VAL A 11 -6.69 -28.32 2.25
N GLU A 12 -6.15 -29.40 2.82
CA GLU A 12 -6.43 -30.77 2.37
C GLU A 12 -7.91 -31.14 2.42
N SER A 13 -8.64 -30.65 3.43
CA SER A 13 -10.09 -30.91 3.57
C SER A 13 -10.92 -30.11 2.57
N ALA A 14 -10.50 -28.90 2.23
CA ALA A 14 -11.12 -28.06 1.21
C ALA A 14 -10.83 -28.57 -0.21
N ILE A 15 -9.61 -29.06 -0.46
CA ILE A 15 -9.19 -29.66 -1.73
C ILE A 15 -9.94 -30.97 -2.00
N LYS A 16 -10.29 -31.78 -1.00
CA LYS A 16 -11.16 -32.96 -1.25
C LYS A 16 -12.54 -32.62 -1.81
N VAL A 17 -12.97 -31.35 -1.72
CA VAL A 17 -14.28 -30.85 -2.18
C VAL A 17 -14.19 -30.17 -3.56
N VAL A 18 -12.98 -29.88 -4.05
CA VAL A 18 -12.71 -29.09 -5.26
C VAL A 18 -11.61 -29.76 -6.08
N SER A 19 -11.66 -29.76 -7.41
CA SER A 19 -10.51 -30.26 -8.18
C SER A 19 -9.28 -29.36 -7.94
N GLU A 20 -8.26 -29.91 -7.28
CA GLU A 20 -7.02 -29.21 -6.90
C GLU A 20 -6.33 -28.57 -8.10
N ASP A 21 -6.33 -29.28 -9.23
CA ASP A 21 -5.69 -28.87 -10.47
C ASP A 21 -6.32 -27.59 -11.05
N LEU A 22 -7.65 -27.50 -11.05
CA LEU A 22 -8.37 -26.34 -11.61
C LEU A 22 -8.15 -25.06 -10.79
N LEU A 23 -8.02 -25.20 -9.47
CA LEU A 23 -7.76 -24.06 -8.58
C LEU A 23 -6.32 -23.57 -8.71
N ARG A 24 -5.37 -24.51 -8.85
CA ARG A 24 -3.96 -24.21 -9.08
C ARG A 24 -3.74 -23.53 -10.44
N ASP A 25 -4.36 -24.04 -11.50
CA ASP A 25 -4.28 -23.44 -12.84
C ASP A 25 -4.84 -22.01 -12.86
N PHE A 26 -5.94 -21.78 -12.15
CA PHE A 26 -6.52 -20.44 -12.03
C PHE A 26 -5.62 -19.49 -11.24
N ASP A 27 -5.04 -19.96 -10.13
CA ASP A 27 -4.13 -19.16 -9.30
C ASP A 27 -2.87 -18.77 -10.08
N ASP A 28 -2.24 -19.73 -10.79
CA ASP A 28 -1.07 -19.47 -11.62
C ASP A 28 -1.38 -18.46 -12.76
N MET A 29 -2.56 -18.57 -13.38
CA MET A 29 -3.01 -17.63 -14.40
C MET A 29 -3.22 -16.22 -13.84
N LEU A 30 -3.86 -16.12 -12.67
CA LEU A 30 -4.15 -14.83 -12.04
C LEU A 30 -2.86 -14.16 -11.55
N ARG A 31 -1.94 -14.92 -10.95
CA ARG A 31 -0.61 -14.44 -10.55
C ARG A 31 0.19 -13.96 -11.76
N SER A 32 0.25 -14.76 -12.83
CA SER A 32 0.95 -14.37 -14.06
C SER A 32 0.39 -13.07 -14.66
N PHE A 33 -0.94 -12.88 -14.62
CA PHE A 33 -1.59 -11.65 -15.06
C PHE A 33 -1.23 -10.46 -14.14
N CYS A 34 -1.36 -10.63 -12.82
CA CYS A 34 -1.05 -9.59 -11.84
C CYS A 34 0.42 -9.17 -11.86
N ASP A 35 1.36 -10.12 -12.06
CA ASP A 35 2.79 -9.86 -12.15
C ASP A 35 3.18 -9.18 -13.48
N GLY A 36 2.41 -9.43 -14.55
CA GLY A 36 2.63 -8.86 -15.88
C GLY A 36 2.12 -7.43 -16.05
N GLU A 37 1.06 -7.04 -15.33
CA GLU A 37 0.43 -5.71 -15.44
C GLU A 37 0.93 -4.77 -14.34
N LYS A 38 1.52 -3.62 -14.71
CA LYS A 38 2.01 -2.64 -13.73
C LYS A 38 0.95 -1.64 -13.31
N ASN A 39 -0.12 -1.50 -14.09
CA ASN A 39 -1.18 -0.53 -13.83
C ASN A 39 -2.24 -1.13 -12.92
N ARG A 40 -2.20 -0.75 -11.64
CA ARG A 40 -3.17 -1.16 -10.61
C ARG A 40 -4.62 -0.86 -10.98
N LYS A 41 -4.89 0.25 -11.68
CA LYS A 41 -6.26 0.59 -12.13
C LYS A 41 -6.74 -0.41 -13.18
N THR A 42 -5.84 -0.90 -14.03
CA THR A 42 -6.12 -1.94 -15.03
C THR A 42 -6.39 -3.27 -14.33
N ILE A 43 -5.54 -3.68 -13.38
CA ILE A 43 -5.75 -4.89 -12.57
C ILE A 43 -7.10 -4.83 -11.86
N PHE A 44 -7.40 -3.73 -11.15
CA PHE A 44 -8.66 -3.56 -10.42
C PHE A 44 -9.88 -3.67 -11.33
N ARG A 45 -9.86 -3.01 -12.50
CA ARG A 45 -10.95 -3.09 -13.50
C ARG A 45 -11.14 -4.51 -14.01
N ILE A 46 -10.06 -5.21 -14.28
CA ILE A 46 -10.10 -6.58 -14.82
C ILE A 46 -10.60 -7.56 -13.75
N LEU A 47 -10.07 -7.50 -12.53
CA LEU A 47 -10.56 -8.34 -11.43
C LEU A 47 -12.05 -8.09 -11.13
N ARG A 48 -12.49 -6.83 -11.13
CA ARG A 48 -13.92 -6.49 -11.02
C ARG A 48 -14.76 -7.08 -12.16
N TYR A 49 -14.28 -7.00 -13.39
CA TYR A 49 -14.96 -7.56 -14.55
C TYR A 49 -15.07 -9.09 -14.46
N VAL A 50 -13.97 -9.78 -14.11
CA VAL A 50 -13.94 -11.24 -13.94
C VAL A 50 -14.90 -11.67 -12.82
N ARG A 51 -14.90 -10.97 -11.68
CA ARG A 51 -15.84 -11.22 -10.58
C ARG A 51 -17.30 -11.13 -11.04
N ILE A 52 -17.67 -10.06 -11.76
CA ILE A 52 -19.05 -9.89 -12.27
C ILE A 52 -19.42 -11.05 -13.18
N ARG A 53 -18.52 -11.43 -14.09
CA ARG A 53 -18.72 -12.56 -15.02
C ARG A 53 -18.90 -13.89 -14.28
N LEU A 54 -18.14 -14.12 -13.21
CA LEU A 54 -18.26 -15.33 -12.39
C LEU A 54 -19.59 -15.39 -11.63
N HIS A 55 -20.09 -14.27 -11.11
CA HIS A 55 -21.43 -14.22 -10.51
C HIS A 55 -22.53 -14.55 -11.51
N VAL A 56 -22.46 -14.00 -12.73
CA VAL A 56 -23.40 -14.37 -13.81
C VAL A 56 -23.30 -15.85 -14.15
N LEU A 57 -22.08 -16.42 -14.14
CA LEU A 57 -21.88 -17.84 -14.38
C LEU A 57 -22.52 -18.71 -13.28
N CYS A 58 -22.45 -18.30 -12.01
CA CYS A 58 -23.15 -18.98 -10.91
C CYS A 58 -24.65 -19.07 -11.17
N GLU A 59 -25.28 -17.99 -11.63
CA GLU A 59 -26.72 -17.96 -11.93
C GLU A 59 -27.10 -18.81 -13.15
N SER A 60 -26.15 -19.04 -14.06
CA SER A 60 -26.36 -19.86 -15.26
C SER A 60 -26.24 -21.37 -15.03
N VAL A 61 -25.78 -21.81 -13.85
CA VAL A 61 -25.69 -23.24 -13.55
C VAL A 61 -27.10 -23.84 -13.43
N PRO A 62 -27.38 -25.00 -14.07
CA PRO A 62 -28.69 -25.64 -13.95
C PRO A 62 -29.06 -25.90 -12.49
N LYS A 63 -30.32 -25.60 -12.12
CA LYS A 63 -30.82 -25.73 -10.74
C LYS A 63 -31.09 -27.18 -10.32
N GLU A 64 -30.84 -28.13 -11.21
CA GLU A 64 -30.91 -29.56 -10.91
C GLU A 64 -29.86 -29.91 -9.85
N ASP A 65 -30.29 -30.56 -8.78
CA ASP A 65 -29.45 -30.87 -7.62
C ASP A 65 -28.55 -32.09 -7.88
N THR A 66 -27.68 -31.97 -8.89
CA THR A 66 -26.66 -32.97 -9.21
C THR A 66 -25.38 -32.71 -8.42
N PRO A 67 -24.62 -33.76 -8.05
CA PRO A 67 -23.30 -33.59 -7.42
C PRO A 67 -22.37 -32.69 -8.24
N GLU A 68 -22.44 -32.78 -9.57
CA GLU A 68 -21.63 -31.98 -10.49
C GLU A 68 -21.99 -30.49 -10.42
N ASN A 69 -23.28 -30.14 -10.47
CA ASN A 69 -23.72 -28.76 -10.36
C ASN A 69 -23.37 -28.15 -9.00
N ARG A 70 -23.50 -28.92 -7.91
CA ARG A 70 -23.08 -28.49 -6.57
C ARG A 70 -21.59 -28.19 -6.50
N THR A 71 -20.74 -29.04 -7.07
CA THR A 71 -19.29 -28.83 -7.12
C THR A 71 -18.93 -27.60 -7.95
N ARG A 72 -19.59 -27.41 -9.11
CA ARG A 72 -19.38 -26.24 -9.97
C ARG A 72 -19.74 -24.92 -9.28
N VAL A 73 -20.90 -24.85 -8.60
CA VAL A 73 -21.32 -23.66 -7.85
C VAL A 73 -20.36 -23.36 -6.69
N ARG A 74 -19.91 -24.39 -5.97
CA ARG A 74 -18.93 -24.23 -4.88
C ARG A 74 -17.60 -23.69 -5.40
N PHE A 75 -17.10 -24.25 -6.50
CA PHE A 75 -15.87 -23.77 -7.12
C PHE A 75 -15.95 -22.28 -7.50
N LEU A 76 -17.05 -21.87 -8.16
CA LEU A 76 -17.23 -20.47 -8.54
C LEU A 76 -17.29 -19.53 -7.33
N HIS A 77 -17.96 -19.92 -6.24
CA HIS A 77 -17.96 -19.11 -5.02
C HIS A 77 -16.58 -18.98 -4.38
N ILE A 78 -15.75 -20.03 -4.42
CA ILE A 78 -14.38 -19.99 -3.92
C ILE A 78 -13.54 -19.02 -4.74
N VAL A 79 -13.61 -19.10 -6.07
CA VAL A 79 -12.88 -18.19 -6.97
C VAL A 79 -13.34 -16.74 -6.78
N ILE A 80 -14.65 -16.50 -6.63
CA ILE A 80 -15.19 -15.18 -6.32
C ILE A 80 -14.63 -14.66 -4.99
N GLY A 81 -14.62 -15.49 -3.93
CA GLY A 81 -14.06 -15.11 -2.64
C GLY A 81 -12.57 -14.80 -2.69
N TYR A 82 -11.81 -15.51 -3.53
CA TYR A 82 -10.39 -15.22 -3.77
C TYR A 82 -10.21 -13.87 -4.47
N ILE A 83 -10.97 -13.60 -5.54
CA ILE A 83 -10.94 -12.30 -6.23
C ILE A 83 -11.37 -11.17 -5.29
N ASP A 84 -12.36 -11.40 -4.42
CA ASP A 84 -12.77 -10.42 -3.41
C ASP A 84 -11.64 -10.12 -2.42
N THR A 85 -10.91 -11.14 -1.98
CA THR A 85 -9.72 -10.97 -1.14
C THR A 85 -8.64 -10.16 -1.86
N GLU A 86 -8.34 -10.46 -3.11
CA GLU A 86 -7.37 -9.71 -3.93
C GLU A 86 -7.80 -8.26 -4.18
N LEU A 87 -9.09 -8.02 -4.44
CA LEU A 87 -9.65 -6.67 -4.58
C LEU A 87 -9.55 -5.88 -3.27
N ASP A 88 -9.81 -6.53 -2.13
CA ASP A 88 -9.65 -5.92 -0.81
C ASP A 88 -8.19 -5.62 -0.51
N ILE A 89 -7.26 -6.51 -0.86
CA ILE A 89 -5.82 -6.26 -0.75
C ILE A 89 -5.41 -5.06 -1.62
N LEU A 90 -5.89 -5.00 -2.86
CA LEU A 90 -5.64 -3.87 -3.75
C LEU A 90 -6.21 -2.55 -3.24
N ASN A 91 -7.34 -2.57 -2.53
CA ASN A 91 -7.93 -1.37 -1.94
C ASN A 91 -7.22 -0.95 -0.64
N HIS A 92 -6.88 -1.88 0.25
CA HIS A 92 -6.36 -1.57 1.58
C HIS A 92 -4.83 -1.46 1.63
N TYR A 93 -4.13 -2.28 0.86
CA TYR A 93 -2.67 -2.27 0.76
C TYR A 93 -2.17 -1.58 -0.51
N GLY A 94 -3.10 -1.07 -1.35
CA GLY A 94 -2.74 -0.39 -2.58
C GLY A 94 -2.61 1.11 -2.55
N ASP A 95 -3.05 1.72 -1.48
CA ASP A 95 -3.11 3.17 -1.32
C ASP A 95 -2.01 3.76 -0.41
N THR A 96 -0.91 3.06 -0.14
CA THR A 96 0.18 3.68 0.65
C THR A 96 1.00 4.74 -0.08
N CYS A 97 0.79 4.96 -1.38
CA CYS A 97 1.44 6.06 -2.08
C CYS A 97 0.52 6.60 -3.17
N PRO A 98 0.04 7.86 -3.10
CA PRO A 98 -0.46 8.50 -4.30
C PRO A 98 0.69 8.42 -5.32
N ALA A 99 0.41 7.92 -6.54
CA ALA A 99 1.35 7.96 -7.64
C ALA A 99 1.66 9.43 -7.96
N SER A 100 2.58 10.01 -7.21
CA SER A 100 2.91 11.40 -7.27
C SER A 100 3.79 11.61 -8.49
N ASN A 101 3.35 12.46 -9.41
CA ASN A 101 4.23 13.01 -10.47
C ASN A 101 5.30 13.96 -9.90
N ARG A 102 5.51 13.97 -8.59
CA ARG A 102 6.47 14.82 -7.89
C ARG A 102 7.56 13.92 -7.34
N ARG A 103 8.80 14.26 -7.68
CA ARG A 103 10.00 13.50 -7.30
C ARG A 103 10.76 14.29 -6.22
N TRP A 104 11.17 13.62 -5.15
CA TRP A 104 12.11 14.21 -4.20
C TRP A 104 13.43 14.48 -4.92
N THR A 105 13.93 15.71 -4.85
CA THR A 105 15.21 16.09 -5.45
C THR A 105 16.29 16.36 -4.41
N GLY A 106 15.94 16.33 -3.12
CA GLY A 106 16.89 16.46 -2.02
C GLY A 106 17.58 15.14 -1.68
N ALA A 107 18.44 15.17 -0.67
CA ALA A 107 19.05 13.96 -0.16
C ALA A 107 18.06 13.13 0.68
N THR A 108 18.24 11.81 0.75
CA THR A 108 17.42 10.93 1.61
C THR A 108 17.40 11.40 3.06
N VAL A 109 18.56 11.84 3.57
CA VAL A 109 18.72 12.31 4.94
C VAL A 109 17.88 13.56 5.24
N GLU A 110 17.62 14.41 4.23
CA GLU A 110 16.77 15.59 4.38
C GLU A 110 15.30 15.20 4.53
N LEU A 111 14.84 14.23 3.73
CA LEU A 111 13.48 13.70 3.86
C LEU A 111 13.29 12.94 5.18
N VAL A 112 14.29 12.16 5.60
CA VAL A 112 14.28 11.49 6.91
C VAL A 112 14.22 12.49 8.06
N GLU A 113 14.99 13.58 7.99
CA GLU A 113 14.94 14.65 8.99
C GLU A 113 13.53 15.24 9.12
N LEU A 114 12.85 15.48 7.99
CA LEU A 114 11.46 15.96 7.95
C LEU A 114 10.48 14.94 8.54
N ILE A 115 10.62 13.65 8.18
CA ILE A 115 9.77 12.57 8.69
C ILE A 115 9.85 12.50 10.22
N TYR A 116 11.06 12.50 10.78
CA TYR A 116 11.25 12.48 12.23
C TYR A 116 10.65 13.71 12.89
N ALA A 117 10.85 14.91 12.33
CA ALA A 117 10.26 16.12 12.90
C ALA A 117 8.74 16.10 12.90
N LEU A 118 8.11 15.63 11.82
CA LEU A 118 6.65 15.51 11.74
C LEU A 118 6.12 14.46 12.72
N HIS A 119 6.81 13.33 12.86
CA HIS A 119 6.47 12.30 13.84
C HIS A 119 6.55 12.84 15.27
N GLU A 120 7.62 13.57 15.63
CA GLU A 120 7.78 14.15 16.97
C GLU A 120 6.76 15.26 17.26
N MET A 121 6.32 16.01 16.24
CA MET A 121 5.31 17.05 16.40
C MET A 121 3.92 16.50 16.71
N LYS A 122 3.64 15.23 16.39
CA LYS A 122 2.38 14.54 16.71
C LYS A 122 1.14 15.31 16.26
N ARG A 123 1.22 15.97 15.10
CA ARG A 123 0.12 16.75 14.48
C ARG A 123 -0.58 16.04 13.34
N ILE A 124 -0.20 14.79 13.08
CA ILE A 124 -0.78 13.93 12.04
C ILE A 124 -1.50 12.80 12.77
N ASP A 125 -2.72 12.48 12.34
CA ASP A 125 -3.62 11.45 12.90
C ASP A 125 -3.65 11.43 14.43
N ASP A 126 -3.84 12.62 15.02
CA ASP A 126 -3.89 12.82 16.48
C ASP A 126 -2.66 12.31 17.25
N GLY A 127 -1.53 12.12 16.56
CA GLY A 127 -0.27 11.64 17.12
C GLY A 127 -0.09 10.12 17.12
N GLU A 128 -1.09 9.38 16.66
CA GLU A 128 -1.11 7.92 16.67
C GLU A 128 -0.39 7.28 15.48
N THR A 129 0.02 8.07 14.48
CA THR A 129 0.73 7.55 13.30
C THR A 129 2.05 6.88 13.69
N ALA A 130 2.24 5.63 13.26
CA ALA A 130 3.50 4.92 13.44
C ALA A 130 4.59 5.51 12.53
N MET A 131 5.84 5.51 12.99
CA MET A 131 6.98 6.04 12.23
C MET A 131 7.12 5.43 10.82
N ASN A 132 6.97 4.10 10.70
CA ASN A 132 7.10 3.40 9.42
C ASN A 132 5.96 3.74 8.45
N GLU A 133 4.76 3.96 8.99
CA GLU A 133 3.59 4.36 8.21
C GLU A 133 3.79 5.77 7.65
N LEU A 134 4.22 6.71 8.50
CA LEU A 134 4.52 8.07 8.08
C LEU A 134 5.66 8.13 7.04
N ALA A 135 6.70 7.31 7.22
CA ALA A 135 7.80 7.20 6.28
C ALA A 135 7.35 6.64 4.91
N GLY A 136 6.49 5.62 4.91
CA GLY A 136 5.91 5.06 3.68
C GLY A 136 5.04 6.08 2.95
N PHE A 137 4.19 6.79 3.69
CA PHE A 137 3.31 7.83 3.14
C PHE A 137 4.09 8.98 2.50
N LEU A 138 5.01 9.60 3.26
CA LEU A 138 5.82 10.72 2.75
C LEU A 138 6.80 10.29 1.65
N GLY A 139 7.39 9.10 1.78
CA GLY A 139 8.19 8.50 0.72
C GLY A 139 7.39 8.35 -0.58
N GLY A 140 6.17 7.83 -0.46
CA GLY A 140 5.22 7.71 -1.55
C GLY A 140 4.90 8.99 -2.31
N ILE A 141 4.59 10.05 -1.56
CA ILE A 141 4.28 11.38 -2.09
C ILE A 141 5.41 11.98 -2.93
N PHE A 142 6.64 11.52 -2.72
CA PHE A 142 7.79 12.00 -3.48
C PHE A 142 8.43 10.92 -4.37
N GLY A 143 7.77 9.77 -4.55
CA GLY A 143 8.27 8.65 -5.33
C GLY A 143 9.60 8.08 -4.80
N MET A 144 9.81 8.11 -3.49
CA MET A 144 11.01 7.64 -2.81
C MET A 144 10.68 6.48 -1.87
N GLN A 145 11.30 5.32 -2.09
CA GLN A 145 11.15 4.19 -1.18
C GLN A 145 12.12 4.37 0.00
N ILE A 146 11.58 4.43 1.21
CA ILE A 146 12.36 4.47 2.44
C ILE A 146 12.09 3.18 3.20
N ASP A 147 13.08 2.29 3.25
CA ASP A 147 13.03 1.13 4.12
C ASP A 147 13.40 1.50 5.57
N ALA A 148 13.04 0.63 6.51
CA ALA A 148 13.27 0.87 7.94
C ALA A 148 14.77 1.01 8.30
N GLN A 149 15.64 0.31 7.56
CA GLN A 149 17.09 0.35 7.81
C GLN A 149 17.69 1.70 7.40
N SER A 150 17.32 2.20 6.23
CA SER A 150 17.69 3.49 5.67
C SER A 150 17.18 4.62 6.57
N LEU A 151 15.92 4.53 7.03
CA LEU A 151 15.33 5.47 7.97
C LEU A 151 16.14 5.56 9.28
N TYR A 152 16.48 4.42 9.87
CA TYR A 152 17.24 4.36 11.11
C TYR A 152 18.70 4.83 10.95
N ASN A 153 19.36 4.42 9.86
CA ASN A 153 20.73 4.81 9.57
C ASN A 153 20.85 6.32 9.35
N ALA A 154 19.98 6.88 8.51
CA ALA A 154 19.97 8.32 8.24
C ALA A 154 19.68 9.13 9.52
N TYR A 155 18.78 8.65 10.39
CA TYR A 155 18.55 9.29 11.69
C TYR A 155 19.76 9.20 12.62
N THR A 156 20.46 8.07 12.63
CA THR A 156 21.70 7.90 13.39
C THR A 156 22.78 8.87 12.91
N ASP A 157 22.89 9.09 11.60
CA ASP A 157 23.80 10.06 11.02
C ASP A 157 23.43 11.49 11.41
N ILE A 158 22.14 11.85 11.39
CA ILE A 158 21.64 13.14 11.90
C ILE A 158 22.07 13.35 13.36
N LYS A 159 21.91 12.33 14.22
CA LYS A 159 22.31 12.40 15.63
C LYS A 159 23.81 12.57 15.85
N ARG A 160 24.64 12.12 14.91
CA ARG A 160 26.12 12.18 14.99
C ARG A 160 26.72 13.47 14.45
N ARG A 161 25.92 14.33 13.81
CA ARG A 161 26.38 15.63 13.29
C ARG A 161 26.99 16.47 14.41
N LYS A 162 28.18 17.01 14.13
CA LYS A 162 28.89 17.97 14.99
C LYS A 162 28.66 19.35 14.39
N GLY A 163 27.88 20.18 15.09
CA GLY A 163 27.47 21.51 14.67
C GLY A 163 26.56 22.13 15.73
N GLU A 164 26.29 23.43 15.61
CA GLU A 164 25.38 24.14 16.54
C GLU A 164 23.95 23.60 16.48
N SER A 165 23.55 23.09 15.31
CA SER A 165 22.29 22.37 15.10
C SER A 165 22.58 20.96 14.59
N ARG A 166 21.65 20.04 14.85
CA ARG A 166 21.63 18.71 14.22
C ARG A 166 20.65 18.66 13.05
N THR A 167 19.70 19.58 13.00
CA THR A 167 18.57 19.63 12.08
C THR A 167 18.81 20.64 10.95
N TYR A 168 19.84 20.37 10.16
CA TYR A 168 20.29 21.26 9.09
C TYR A 168 19.22 21.53 8.02
N PHE A 169 18.42 20.54 7.67
CA PHE A 169 17.39 20.72 6.64
C PHE A 169 16.23 21.58 7.17
N LEU A 170 15.78 21.33 8.39
CA LEU A 170 14.70 22.10 9.01
C LEU A 170 15.11 23.56 9.26
N ASP A 171 16.36 23.80 9.66
CA ASP A 171 16.89 25.16 9.81
C ASP A 171 16.89 25.91 8.47
N LYS A 172 17.35 25.26 7.40
CA LYS A 172 17.28 25.82 6.04
C LYS A 172 15.84 26.11 5.62
N MET A 173 14.91 25.18 5.88
CA MET A 173 13.49 25.39 5.55
C MET A 173 12.92 26.61 6.28
N ARG A 174 13.20 26.74 7.58
CA ARG A 174 12.80 27.90 8.39
C ARG A 174 13.38 29.20 7.82
N GLU A 175 14.68 29.23 7.57
CA GLU A 175 15.38 30.40 7.03
C GLU A 175 14.80 30.84 5.68
N HIS A 176 14.63 29.90 4.74
CA HIS A 176 14.06 30.18 3.43
C HIS A 176 12.61 30.70 3.51
N LEU A 177 11.79 30.15 4.41
CA LEU A 177 10.42 30.61 4.61
C LEU A 177 10.38 32.02 5.22
N ASN A 178 11.20 32.30 6.24
CA ASN A 178 11.29 33.62 6.84
C ASN A 178 11.78 34.68 5.83
N LEU A 179 12.78 34.35 5.01
CA LEU A 179 13.25 35.22 3.93
C LEU A 179 12.15 35.51 2.90
N ARG A 180 11.30 34.53 2.58
CA ARG A 180 10.15 34.73 1.69
C ARG A 180 9.18 35.75 2.29
N MET A 181 8.86 35.62 3.59
CA MET A 181 7.97 36.52 4.32
C MET A 181 8.53 37.95 4.36
N GLN A 182 9.81 38.13 4.71
CA GLN A 182 10.47 39.44 4.72
C GLN A 182 10.37 40.15 3.35
N ARG A 183 10.63 39.42 2.26
CA ARG A 183 10.50 39.97 0.89
C ARG A 183 9.06 40.37 0.55
N ASP A 184 8.07 39.68 1.10
CA ASP A 184 6.67 40.01 0.90
C ASP A 184 6.27 41.26 1.71
N ASP A 185 6.73 41.37 2.96
CA ASP A 185 6.52 42.55 3.81
C ASP A 185 7.16 43.82 3.20
N GLU A 186 8.37 43.69 2.66
CA GLU A 186 9.06 44.79 1.97
C GLU A 186 8.29 45.26 0.73
N LYS A 187 7.76 44.32 -0.07
CA LYS A 187 6.93 44.64 -1.23
C LYS A 187 5.62 45.31 -0.83
N GLU A 188 5.03 44.93 0.29
CA GLU A 188 3.81 45.56 0.79
C GLU A 188 4.09 47.00 1.25
N LYS A 189 5.19 47.23 1.96
CA LYS A 189 5.62 48.58 2.37
C LYS A 189 5.90 49.48 1.18
N ALA A 190 6.51 48.95 0.10
CA ALA A 190 6.79 49.72 -1.11
C ALA A 190 5.53 50.09 -1.93
N ARG A 191 4.38 49.46 -1.63
CA ARG A 191 3.08 49.75 -2.27
C ARG A 191 2.22 50.75 -1.49
N ARG A 192 2.56 51.04 -0.23
CA ARG A 192 1.89 52.02 0.64
C ARG A 192 2.58 53.36 0.54
#